data_AF-A0A3G6RKL3-F1
#
_entry.id   AF-A0A3G6RKL3-F1
#
_cell.length_a   1.000
_cell.length_b   1.000
_cell.length_c   1.000
_cell.angle_alpha   90.00
_cell.angle_beta   90.00
_cell.angle_gamma   90.00
#
_symmetry.space_group_name_H-M   'P 1'
#
loop_
_entity.id
_entity.type
_entity.pdbx_description
1 polymer ?
#
loop_
_entity_poly.entity_id
_entity_poly.type
_entity_poly.pdbx_seq_one_letter_code
_entity_poly.pdbx_strand_id
1 'polypeptide(L)' 'MEDTDIMPYGIHKGRQMQDVPAEYLIWLYEEGKCAGPVKEYIEDNLHVLETEIERNKKQSKK' A
#
# COMPACT_ATOMS: atom_id res chain seq x y z
N MET A 1 -7.38 10.33 -1.99
CA MET A 1 -6.45 9.78 -3.01
C MET A 1 -7.13 8.56 -3.59
N GLU A 2 -7.00 8.33 -4.88
CA GLU A 2 -7.65 7.25 -5.61
C GLU A 2 -6.61 6.22 -6.11
N ASP A 3 -7.09 5.04 -6.49
CA ASP A 3 -6.29 3.92 -6.99
C ASP A 3 -5.43 4.29 -8.22
N THR A 4 -5.90 5.24 -9.02
CA THR A 4 -5.22 5.74 -10.22
C THR A 4 -4.23 6.87 -9.93
N ASP A 5 -4.24 7.41 -8.71
CA ASP A 5 -3.28 8.44 -8.33
C ASP A 5 -1.86 7.87 -8.30
N ILE A 6 -0.89 8.75 -8.57
CA ILE A 6 0.52 8.37 -8.63
C ILE A 6 1.15 8.48 -7.24
N MET A 7 1.85 7.43 -6.83
CA MET A 7 2.64 7.39 -5.61
C MET A 7 3.68 8.53 -5.62
N PRO A 8 3.61 9.48 -4.67
CA PRO A 8 4.40 10.71 -4.74
C PRO A 8 5.88 10.52 -4.32
N TYR A 9 6.20 9.49 -3.55
CA TYR A 9 7.53 9.26 -2.97
C TYR A 9 7.86 7.77 -2.80
N GLY A 10 9.07 7.48 -2.30
CA GLY A 10 9.53 6.12 -2.04
C GLY A 10 10.05 5.41 -3.29
N ILE A 11 10.23 4.09 -3.19
CA ILE A 11 10.77 3.26 -4.28
C ILE A 11 9.76 3.02 -5.41
N HIS A 12 8.47 3.16 -5.11
CA HIS A 12 7.37 3.03 -6.07
C HIS A 12 6.90 4.37 -6.61
N LYS A 13 7.68 5.45 -6.40
CA LYS A 13 7.36 6.77 -6.95
C LYS A 13 7.11 6.70 -8.46
N GLY A 14 6.02 7.30 -8.90
CA GLY A 14 5.64 7.28 -10.32
C GLY A 14 4.75 6.11 -10.74
N ARG A 15 4.46 5.16 -9.84
CA ARG A 15 3.46 4.11 -10.06
C ARG A 15 2.10 4.51 -9.53
N GLN A 16 1.03 3.94 -10.08
CA GLN A 16 -0.32 4.13 -9.53
C GLN A 16 -0.44 3.44 -8.18
N MET A 17 -1.29 3.94 -7.28
CA MET A 17 -1.48 3.40 -5.95
C MET A 17 -1.89 1.92 -5.95
N GLN A 18 -2.74 1.52 -6.90
CA GLN A 18 -3.14 0.12 -7.10
C GLN A 18 -2.00 -0.80 -7.54
N ASP A 19 -0.96 -0.25 -8.18
CA ASP A 19 0.22 -1.01 -8.63
C ASP A 19 1.29 -1.11 -7.53
N VAL A 20 1.09 -0.44 -6.40
CA VAL A 20 2.00 -0.49 -5.26
C VAL A 20 1.66 -1.72 -4.40
N PRO A 21 2.63 -2.58 -4.05
CA PRO A 21 2.36 -3.73 -3.20
C PRO A 21 1.75 -3.34 -1.85
N ALA A 22 0.69 -4.05 -1.45
CA ALA A 22 0.03 -3.82 -0.17
C ALA A 22 1.00 -3.91 1.03
N GLU A 23 1.94 -4.86 1.00
CA GLU A 23 2.97 -5.01 2.03
C GLU A 23 3.85 -3.76 2.19
N TYR A 24 4.18 -3.10 1.07
CA TYR A 24 4.97 -1.87 1.10
C TYR A 24 4.19 -0.69 1.67
N LEU A 25 2.89 -0.59 1.33
CA LEU A 25 1.99 0.45 1.85
C LEU A 25 1.81 0.32 3.37
N ILE A 26 1.55 -0.90 3.86
CA ILE A 26 1.45 -1.16 5.31
C ILE A 26 2.77 -0.85 6.01
N TRP A 27 3.91 -1.30 5.46
CA TRP A 27 5.23 -0.98 6.03
C TRP A 27 5.49 0.53 6.12
N LEU A 28 5.10 1.31 5.09
CA LEU A 28 5.21 2.77 5.12
C LEU A 28 4.37 3.40 6.25
N TYR A 29 3.18 2.84 6.48
CA TYR A 29 2.27 3.28 7.53
C TYR A 29 2.80 2.97 8.93
N GLU A 30 3.28 1.74 9.16
CA GLU A 30 3.88 1.32 10.43
C GLU A 30 5.14 2.11 10.78
N GLU A 31 5.99 2.41 9.78
CA GLU A 31 7.21 3.21 9.96
C GLU A 31 6.93 4.72 10.12
N GLY A 32 5.68 5.16 9.97
CA GLY A 32 5.33 6.58 9.99
C GLY A 32 5.95 7.37 8.82
N LYS A 33 6.28 6.68 7.72
CA LYS A 33 6.90 7.24 6.50
C LYS A 33 5.87 7.73 5.48
N CYS A 34 4.58 7.58 5.76
CA CYS A 34 3.51 8.17 4.96
C CYS A 34 2.82 9.34 5.68
N ALA A 35 2.42 10.36 4.93
CA ALA A 35 1.71 11.52 5.46
C ALA A 35 0.66 12.04 4.46
N GLY A 36 -0.36 12.72 5.00
CA GLY A 36 -1.43 13.34 4.22
C GLY A 36 -2.21 12.32 3.38
N PRO A 37 -2.41 12.57 2.07
CA PRO A 37 -3.34 11.81 1.23
C PRO A 37 -2.97 10.33 1.07
N VAL A 38 -1.68 9.99 1.12
CA VAL A 38 -1.22 8.58 1.06
C VAL A 38 -1.56 7.86 2.35
N LYS A 39 -1.48 8.54 3.50
CA LYS A 39 -1.82 7.95 4.79
C LYS A 39 -3.33 7.66 4.86
N GLU A 40 -4.15 8.64 4.48
CA GLU A 40 -5.61 8.49 4.40
C GLU A 40 -6.00 7.34 3.47
N TYR A 41 -5.36 7.22 2.30
CA TYR A 41 -5.58 6.09 1.40
C TYR A 41 -5.31 4.73 2.05
N ILE A 42 -4.21 4.62 2.79
CA ILE A 42 -3.83 3.38 3.47
C ILE A 42 -4.82 3.08 4.60
N GLU A 43 -5.25 4.09 5.37
CA GLU A 43 -6.24 3.93 6.44
C GLU A 43 -7.60 3.49 5.89
N ASP A 44 -8.07 4.11 4.80
CA ASP A 44 -9.35 3.76 4.16
C ASP A 44 -9.32 2.35 3.53
N ASN A 45 -8.17 1.92 3.02
CA ASN A 45 -7.99 0.61 2.38
C ASN A 45 -7.32 -0.44 3.27
N LEU A 46 -7.09 -0.16 4.56
CA LEU A 46 -6.26 -0.97 5.45
C LEU A 46 -6.67 -2.44 5.46
N HIS A 47 -7.97 -2.69 5.62
CA HIS A 47 -8.54 -4.04 5.65
C HIS A 47 -8.32 -4.83 4.35
N VAL A 48 -8.41 -4.15 3.21
CA VAL A 48 -8.19 -4.74 1.89
C VAL A 48 -6.72 -5.10 1.72
N LEU A 49 -5.82 -4.17 2.07
CA LEU A 49 -4.37 -4.35 2.00
C LEU A 49 -3.90 -5.51 2.90
N GLU A 50 -4.39 -5.59 4.13
CA GLU A 50 -4.10 -6.70 5.04
C GLU A 50 -4.56 -8.05 4.47
N THR A 51 -5.78 -8.10 3.94
CA THR A 51 -6.35 -9.30 3.31
C THR A 51 -5.52 -9.74 2.10
N GLU A 52 -5.04 -8.80 1.29
CA GLU A 52 -4.17 -9.07 0.14
C GLU A 52 -2.82 -9.65 0.59
N ILE A 53 -2.20 -9.06 1.61
CA ILE A 53 -0.94 -9.56 2.19
C ILE A 53 -1.11 -11.00 2.68
N GLU A 54 -2.19 -11.30 3.40
CA GLU A 54 -2.47 -12.66 3.85
C GLU A 54 -2.63 -13.65 2.69
N ARG A 55 -3.33 -13.24 1.63
CA ARG A 55 -3.52 -14.06 0.42
C ARG A 55 -2.19 -14.31 -0.29
N ASN A 56 -1.36 -13.29 -0.47
CA ASN A 56 -0.03 -13.42 -1.09
C ASN A 56 0.90 -14.32 -0.27
N LYS A 57 0.92 -14.18 1.07
CA LYS A 57 1.67 -15.07 1.97
C LYS A 57 1.26 -16.54 1.83
N LYS A 58 -0.02 -16.82 1.58
CA LYS A 58 -0.53 -18.18 1.36
C LYS A 58 -0.15 -18.74 -0.01
N GLN A 59 -0.06 -17.90 -1.05
CA GLN A 59 0.34 -18.33 -2.39
C GLN A 59 1.84 -18.62 -2.51
N SER A 60 2.70 -17.87 -1.82
CA SER A 60 4.15 -18.09 -1.86
C SER A 60 4.64 -19.34 -1.09
N LYS A 61 3.74 -20.04 -0.38
CA LYS A 61 4.03 -21.28 0.39
C LYS A 61 3.72 -22.57 -0.37
N LYS A 62 3.44 -22.51 -1.67
CA LYS A 62 3.05 -23.66 -2.49
C LYS A 62 4.07 -23.91 -3.58
#